data_AF-A0A494X8D7-F1
#
_entry.id   AF-A0A494X8D7-F1
#
_cell.length_a   1.000
_cell.length_b   1.000
_cell.length_c   1.000
_cell.angle_alpha   90.00
_cell.angle_beta   90.00
_cell.angle_gamma   90.00
#
_symmetry.space_group_name_H-M   'P 1'
#
loop_
_entity.id
_entity.type
_entity.pdbx_description
1 polymer ?
#
loop_
_entity_poly.entity_id
_entity_poly.type
_entity_poly.pdbx_seq_one_letter_code
_entity_poly.pdbx_strand_id
1 'polypeptide(L)' 'MQRILLISGIVLFVAGLAWRWLARIPFGRLPGDVHIVREGFSFHLPIVTCLVISVVLTILIWLFRR' A
#
# COMPACT_ATOMS: atom_id res chain seq x y z
N MET A 1 -1.20 -11.47 -24.27
CA MET A 1 -2.32 -12.01 -23.46
C MET A 1 -1.85 -12.92 -22.32
N GLN A 2 -1.11 -14.00 -22.58
CA GLN A 2 -0.64 -14.93 -21.53
C GLN A 2 0.20 -14.28 -20.41
N ARG A 3 1.10 -13.35 -20.77
CA ARG A 3 1.91 -12.63 -19.77
C ARG A 3 1.08 -11.79 -18.80
N ILE A 4 -0.01 -11.17 -19.28
CA ILE A 4 -0.89 -10.33 -18.45
C ILE A 4 -1.63 -11.21 -17.44
N LEU A 5 -2.12 -12.38 -17.89
CA LEU A 5 -2.77 -13.38 -17.03
C LEU A 5 -1.81 -13.93 -15.96
N LEU A 6 -0.55 -14.17 -16.32
CA LEU A 6 0.45 -14.67 -15.37
C LEU A 6 0.82 -13.60 -14.32
N ILE A 7 1.04 -12.36 -14.76
CA ILE A 7 1.35 -11.22 -13.88
C ILE A 7 0.18 -10.93 -12.95
N SER A 8 -1.05 -10.89 -13.45
CA SER A 8 -2.24 -10.64 -12.62
C SER A 8 -2.46 -11.74 -11.59
N GLY A 9 -2.23 -13.01 -11.96
CA GLY A 9 -2.29 -14.14 -11.03
C GLY A 9 -1.27 -14.03 -9.90
N ILE A 10 -0.02 -13.67 -10.21
CA ILE A 10 1.03 -13.46 -9.20
C ILE A 10 0.69 -12.28 -8.29
N VAL A 11 0.23 -11.16 -8.85
CA VAL A 11 -0.17 -9.97 -8.08
C VAL A 11 -1.31 -10.32 -7.12
N LEU A 12 -2.35 -11.03 -7.59
CA LEU A 12 -3.47 -11.46 -6.75
C LEU A 12 -3.05 -12.43 -5.65
N PHE A 13 -2.15 -13.36 -5.95
CA PHE A 13 -1.62 -14.30 -4.96
C PHE A 13 -0.85 -13.59 -3.86
N VAL A 14 0.06 -12.67 -4.23
CA VAL A 14 0.83 -11.87 -3.27
C VAL A 14 -0.09 -10.94 -2.47
N ALA A 15 -1.08 -10.31 -3.10
CA ALA A 15 -2.07 -9.48 -2.42
C ALA A 15 -2.90 -10.29 -1.41
N GLY A 16 -3.32 -11.50 -1.78
CA GLY A 16 -4.04 -12.42 -0.89
C GLY A 16 -3.20 -12.87 0.30
N LEU A 17 -1.92 -13.19 0.08
CA LEU A 17 -1.00 -13.59 1.15
C LEU A 17 -0.68 -12.43 2.10
N ALA A 18 -0.50 -11.24 1.54
CA ALA A 18 -0.26 -10.01 2.30
C ALA A 18 -1.51 -9.49 3.00
N TRP A 19 -2.72 -9.94 2.62
CA TRP A 19 -4.01 -9.43 3.13
C TRP A 19 -4.10 -9.47 4.65
N ARG A 20 -3.57 -10.50 5.31
CA ARG A 20 -3.59 -10.63 6.78
C ARG A 20 -2.70 -9.61 7.48
N TRP A 21 -1.64 -9.15 6.83
CA TRP A 21 -0.79 -8.06 7.32
C TRP A 21 -1.38 -6.71 6.93
N LEU A 22 -1.87 -6.59 5.71
CA LEU A 22 -2.54 -5.40 5.18
C LEU A 22 -3.78 -5.03 6.01
N ALA A 23 -4.58 -6.00 6.43
CA ALA A 23 -5.75 -5.81 7.28
C ALA A 23 -5.40 -5.45 8.73
N ARG A 24 -4.16 -5.72 9.18
CA ARG A 24 -3.65 -5.31 10.49
C ARG A 24 -2.90 -3.98 10.45
N ILE A 25 -2.52 -3.49 9.27
CA ILE A 25 -1.97 -2.15 9.13
C ILE A 25 -3.13 -1.20 9.40
N PRO A 26 -3.04 -0.34 10.43
CA PRO A 26 -4.02 0.70 10.60
C PRO A 26 -3.78 1.71 9.48
N PHE A 27 -4.44 1.51 8.34
CA PHE A 27 -4.41 2.45 7.24
C PHE A 27 -4.81 3.83 7.76
N GLY A 28 -3.85 4.76 7.69
CA GLY A 28 -3.99 6.07 8.27
C GLY A 28 -3.43 6.22 9.68
N ARG A 29 -3.34 5.24 10.58
CA ARG A 29 -2.78 5.44 11.93
C ARG A 29 -1.37 4.87 12.11
N LEU A 30 -0.59 4.81 11.03
CA LEU A 30 0.81 4.44 11.14
C LEU A 30 1.58 5.54 11.91
N PRO A 31 2.55 5.18 12.75
CA PRO A 31 3.40 6.17 13.44
C PRO A 31 4.09 7.04 12.38
N GLY A 32 3.69 8.31 12.29
CA GLY A 32 4.14 9.27 11.27
C GLY A 32 3.05 9.75 10.30
N ASP A 33 1.88 9.11 10.26
CA ASP A 33 0.70 9.69 9.61
C ASP A 33 0.17 10.85 10.47
N VAL A 34 -0.07 12.00 9.84
CA VAL A 34 -0.46 13.22 10.57
C VAL A 34 -1.96 13.17 10.84
N HIS A 35 -2.30 12.94 12.11
CA HIS A 35 -3.67 13.00 12.62
C HIS A 35 -3.84 14.26 13.45
N ILE A 36 -4.50 15.26 12.88
CA ILE A 36 -4.86 16.47 13.61
C ILE A 36 -6.34 16.34 13.98
N VAL A 37 -6.62 16.00 15.23
CA VAL A 37 -7.97 15.99 15.79
C VAL A 37 -8.12 17.21 16.70
N ARG A 38 -9.05 18.10 16.35
CA ARG A 38 -9.48 19.28 17.10
C ARG A 38 -10.99 19.17 17.33
N GLU A 39 -11.52 19.89 18.32
CA GLU A 39 -12.97 19.94 18.59
C GLU A 39 -13.71 20.45 17.33
N GLY A 40 -14.37 19.53 16.61
CA GLY A 40 -15.07 19.80 15.35
C GLY A 40 -14.28 19.61 14.05
N PHE A 41 -12.99 19.28 14.09
CA PHE A 41 -12.17 19.08 12.88
C PHE A 41 -11.20 17.90 13.00
N SER A 42 -11.36 16.91 12.13
CA SER A 42 -10.46 15.76 12.00
C SER A 42 -9.79 15.79 10.64
N PHE A 43 -8.47 15.96 10.62
CA PHE A 43 -7.67 15.92 9.40
C PHE A 43 -6.67 14.78 9.46
N HIS A 44 -6.71 13.94 8.43
CA HIS A 44 -5.91 12.74 8.31
C HIS A 44 -5.05 12.85 7.07
N LEU A 45 -3.73 13.00 7.24
CA LEU A 45 -2.74 12.98 6.16
C LEU A 45 -1.90 11.71 6.26
N PRO A 46 -2.22 10.66 5.49
CA PRO A 46 -1.51 9.39 5.51
C PRO A 46 -0.22 9.45 4.67
N ILE A 47 0.72 10.32 5.05
CA ILE A 47 1.96 10.59 4.29
C ILE A 47 2.85 9.34 4.23
N VAL A 48 3.00 8.64 5.35
CA VAL A 48 3.86 7.45 5.44
C VAL A 48 3.24 6.32 4.64
N THR A 49 1.92 6.17 4.71
CA THR A 49 1.20 5.18 3.91
C THR A 49 1.42 5.40 2.40
N CYS A 50 1.28 6.63 1.91
CA CYS A 50 1.52 6.97 0.51
C CYS A 50 2.98 6.73 0.09
N LEU A 51 3.94 7.04 0.96
CA LEU A 51 5.36 6.81 0.70
C LEU A 51 5.67 5.32 0.54
N VAL A 52 5.16 4.47 1.44
CA VAL A 52 5.35 3.02 1.39
C VAL A 52 4.76 2.45 0.10
N ILE A 53 3.54 2.85 -0.26
CA ILE A 53 2.90 2.41 -1.50
C ILE A 53 3.77 2.79 -2.72
N SER A 54 4.27 4.03 -2.75
CA SER A 54 5.13 4.51 -3.84
C SER A 54 6.42 3.69 -3.97
N VAL A 55 7.10 3.40 -2.86
CA VAL A 55 8.33 2.59 -2.86
C VAL A 55 8.06 1.16 -3.32
N VAL A 56 6.99 0.53 -2.82
CA VAL A 56 6.61 -0.83 -3.23
C VAL A 56 6.31 -0.88 -4.73
N LEU A 57 5.52 0.07 -5.24
CA LEU A 57 5.19 0.15 -6.65
C LEU A 57 6.44 0.37 -7.51
N THR A 58 7.35 1.22 -7.04
CA THR A 58 8.64 1.49 -7.70
C THR A 58 9.49 0.22 -7.78
N ILE A 59 9.61 -0.54 -6.68
CA ILE A 59 10.37 -1.81 -6.65
C ILE A 59 9.75 -2.84 -7.59
N LEU A 60 8.41 -2.97 -7.60
CA LEU A 60 7.72 -3.88 -8.50
C LEU A 60 7.99 -3.51 -9.95
N ILE A 61 7.79 -2.24 -10.34
CA ILE A 61 8.06 -1.77 -11.70
C ILE A 61 9.52 -2.01 -12.06
N TRP A 62 10.47 -1.70 -11.18
CA TRP A 62 11.90 -1.91 -11.42
C TRP A 62 12.23 -3.40 -11.66
N LEU A 63 11.63 -4.30 -10.88
CA LEU A 63 11.82 -5.75 -11.03
C LEU A 63 11.25 -6.29 -12.34
N PHE A 64 10.11 -5.76 -12.82
CA PHE A 64 9.50 -6.15 -14.10
C PHE A 64 10.13 -5.44 -15.32
N ARG A 65 10.89 -4.36 -15.12
CA ARG A 65 11.56 -3.60 -16.21
C ARG A 65 12.93 -4.17 -16.59
N ARG A 66 13.40 -5.21 -15.92
CA ARG A 66 14.61 -5.97 -16.27
C ARG A 66 14.25 -7.38 -16.69
#